data_AF-A0AAP8MCG6-F1
#
_entry.id   AF-A0AAP8MCG6-F1
#
_cell.length_a   1.000
_cell.length_b   1.000
_cell.length_c   1.000
_cell.angle_alpha   90.00
_cell.angle_beta   90.00
_cell.angle_gamma   90.00
#
_symmetry.space_group_name_H-M   'P 1'
#
loop_
_entity.id
_entity.type
_entity.pdbx_description
1 polymer ?
#
loop_
_entity_poly.entity_id
_entity_poly.type
_entity_poly.pdbx_seq_one_letter_code
_entity_poly.pdbx_strand_id
1 'polypeptide(L)'
;MNPAIEKLEDYLAELQSTEASGSIADRADHIGLINRIDTAIQQLELCESYGITGGSKFFSLPGTGDPNYDNYVVAHDCESHRPENWEEVLFDGRSIRLQQGDLVIQK
;
A
#
# COMPACT_ATOMS: atom_id res chain seq x y z
N MET A 1 8.05 12.86 -10.79
CA MET A 1 8.27 12.65 -9.35
C MET A 1 7.30 13.53 -8.62
N ASN A 2 6.60 13.00 -7.62
CA ASN A 2 5.63 13.76 -6.83
C ASN A 2 6.33 14.96 -6.13
N PRO A 3 5.85 16.20 -6.29
CA PRO A 3 6.44 17.38 -5.64
C PRO A 3 6.50 17.31 -4.10
N ALA A 4 5.67 16.46 -3.48
CA ALA A 4 5.72 16.21 -2.05
C ALA A 4 6.91 15.31 -1.65
N ILE A 5 7.28 14.34 -2.49
CA ILE A 5 8.43 13.46 -2.27
C ILE A 5 9.71 14.31 -2.33
N GLU A 6 9.89 15.11 -3.39
CA GLU A 6 11.03 16.01 -3.54
C GLU A 6 11.26 16.89 -2.30
N LYS A 7 10.19 17.51 -1.79
CA LYS A 7 10.26 18.34 -0.58
C LYS A 7 10.65 17.57 0.67
N LEU A 8 10.20 16.32 0.80
CA LEU A 8 10.52 15.48 1.94
C LEU A 8 11.96 14.97 1.86
N GLU A 9 12.46 14.66 0.66
CA GLU A 9 13.86 14.29 0.43
C GLU A 9 14.81 15.44 0.77
N ASP A 10 14.49 16.66 0.31
CA ASP A 10 15.25 17.87 0.65
C ASP A 10 15.30 18.08 2.17
N TYR A 11 14.15 17.95 2.83
CA TYR A 11 14.04 18.10 4.28
C TYR A 11 14.77 16.98 5.05
N LEU A 12 14.73 15.74 4.54
CA LEU A 12 15.46 14.62 5.12
C LEU A 12 16.97 14.84 5.02
N ALA A 13 17.46 15.34 3.88
CA ALA A 13 18.86 15.68 3.69
C ALA A 13 19.30 16.79 4.65
N GLU A 14 18.47 17.83 4.85
CA GLU A 14 18.74 18.89 5.83
C GLU A 14 18.84 18.33 7.26
N LEU A 15 17.89 17.49 7.67
CA LEU A 15 17.89 16.86 9.00
C LEU A 15 19.10 15.97 9.20
N GLN A 16 19.48 15.14 8.21
CA GLN A 16 20.65 14.26 8.30
C GLN A 16 21.97 15.03 8.34
N SER A 17 22.02 16.22 7.71
CA SER A 17 23.19 17.11 7.77
C SER A 17 23.32 17.84 9.12
N THR A 18 22.24 17.93 9.89
CA THR A 18 22.20 18.58 11.19
C THR A 18 22.54 17.58 12.28
N GLU A 19 23.66 17.75 12.98
CA GLU A 19 23.94 16.91 14.14
C GLU A 19 22.92 17.16 15.25
N ALA A 20 22.36 16.09 15.80
CA ALA A 20 21.47 16.15 16.94
C ALA A 20 22.21 16.67 18.20
N SER A 21 22.13 17.98 18.42
CA SER A 21 22.64 18.66 19.61
C SER A 21 21.59 18.65 20.73
N GLY A 22 22.00 18.41 21.97
CA GLY A 22 21.10 18.47 23.12
C GLY A 22 21.16 17.25 24.02
N SER A 23 20.11 17.05 24.80
CA SER A 23 19.94 15.92 25.71
C SER A 23 19.76 14.60 24.94
N ILE A 24 19.84 13.47 25.64
CA ILE A 24 19.54 12.15 25.05
C ILE A 24 18.11 12.11 24.49
N ALA A 25 17.16 12.80 25.12
CA ALA A 25 15.78 12.88 24.64
C ALA A 25 15.71 13.63 23.30
N ASP A 26 16.38 14.77 23.17
CA ASP A 26 16.39 15.57 21.94
C ASP A 26 16.98 14.78 20.76
N ARG A 27 18.00 13.97 21.03
CA ARG A 27 18.60 13.06 20.03
C ARG A 27 17.64 11.95 19.61
N ALA A 28 16.90 11.37 20.56
CA ALA A 28 15.91 10.35 20.27
C ALA A 28 14.75 10.92 19.42
N ASP A 29 14.28 12.12 19.74
CA ASP A 29 13.23 12.80 18.98
C ASP A 29 13.68 13.12 17.55
N HIS A 30 14.93 13.58 17.39
CA HIS A 30 15.51 13.84 16.07
C HIS A 30 15.59 12.57 15.20
N ILE A 31 16.09 11.46 15.77
CA ILE A 31 16.11 10.16 15.06
C ILE A 31 14.67 9.69 14.74
N GLY A 32 13.74 9.89 15.67
CA GLY A 32 12.33 9.57 15.48
C GLY A 32 11.72 10.35 14.31
N LEU A 33 12.08 11.62 14.14
CA LEU A 33 11.62 12.46 13.04
C LEU A 33 12.18 11.98 11.69
N ILE A 34 13.49 11.68 11.62
CA ILE A 34 14.13 11.12 10.42
C ILE A 34 13.40 9.86 9.95
N ASN A 35 13.15 8.92 10.86
CA ASN A 35 12.49 7.66 10.54
C ASN A 35 11.05 7.87 10.03
N ARG A 36 10.32 8.86 10.58
CA ARG A 36 8.96 9.18 10.13
C ARG A 36 8.94 9.74 8.72
N ILE A 37 9.90 10.61 8.38
CA ILE A 37 9.99 11.20 7.04
C ILE A 37 10.37 10.13 6.03
N ASP A 38 11.38 9.30 6.33
CA ASP A 38 11.79 8.19 5.48
C ASP A 38 10.62 7.22 5.22
N THR A 39 9.86 6.86 6.26
CA THR A 39 8.65 6.04 6.13
C THR A 39 7.59 6.71 5.23
N ALA A 40 7.39 8.02 5.39
CA ALA A 40 6.41 8.77 4.59
C ALA A 40 6.81 8.82 3.10
N ILE A 41 8.09 9.00 2.80
CA ILE A 41 8.62 8.94 1.42
C ILE A 41 8.32 7.58 0.80
N GLN A 42 8.70 6.49 1.47
CA GLN A 42 8.47 5.12 0.98
C GLN A 42 6.98 4.83 0.72
N GLN A 43 6.09 5.32 1.59
CA GLN A 43 4.65 5.18 1.41
C GLN A 43 4.13 5.98 0.19
N LEU A 44 4.63 7.19 -0.02
CA LEU A 44 4.24 8.01 -1.18
C LEU A 44 4.75 7.41 -2.50
N GLU A 45 5.96 6.86 -2.51
CA GLU A 45 6.51 6.14 -3.66
C GLU A 45 5.68 4.90 -4.00
N LEU A 46 5.27 4.12 -2.99
CA LEU A 46 4.35 2.99 -3.19
C LEU A 46 3.04 3.48 -3.81
N CYS A 47 2.45 4.55 -3.29
CA CYS A 47 1.24 5.13 -3.88
C CYS A 47 1.45 5.56 -5.35
N GLU A 48 2.58 6.21 -5.69
CA GLU A 48 2.88 6.62 -7.07
C GLU A 48 3.05 5.41 -8.00
N SER A 49 3.80 4.38 -7.57
CA SER A 49 4.05 3.16 -8.35
C SER A 49 2.80 2.35 -8.67
N TYR A 50 1.82 2.32 -7.74
CA TYR A 50 0.55 1.61 -7.93
C TYR A 50 -0.60 2.53 -8.38
N GLY A 51 -0.34 3.82 -8.60
CA GLY A 51 -1.35 4.80 -9.01
C GLY A 51 -2.45 5.03 -7.97
N ILE A 52 -2.14 4.87 -6.69
CA ILE A 52 -3.06 5.11 -5.57
C ILE A 52 -3.15 6.61 -5.33
N THR A 53 -4.36 7.15 -5.36
CA THR A 53 -4.62 8.58 -5.18
C THR A 53 -5.63 8.82 -4.05
N GLY A 54 -5.85 10.07 -3.67
CA GLY A 54 -6.88 10.41 -2.67
C GLY A 54 -8.31 10.05 -3.10
N GLY A 55 -8.55 9.76 -4.39
CA GLY A 55 -9.84 9.27 -4.90
C GLY A 55 -9.98 7.75 -4.93
N SER A 56 -8.90 7.02 -4.66
CA SER A 56 -8.89 5.56 -4.73
C SER A 56 -9.74 4.96 -3.61
N LYS A 57 -10.41 3.85 -3.92
CA LYS A 57 -11.30 3.15 -2.99
C LYS A 57 -10.63 1.90 -2.44
N PHE A 58 -10.81 1.69 -1.14
CA PHE A 58 -10.28 0.55 -0.43
C PHE A 58 -11.43 -0.38 -0.07
N PHE A 59 -11.30 -1.65 -0.43
CA PHE A 59 -12.24 -2.70 -0.10
C PHE A 59 -11.51 -3.77 0.70
N SER A 60 -12.00 -4.08 1.90
CA SER A 60 -11.54 -5.28 2.60
C SER A 60 -12.42 -6.44 2.18
N LEU A 61 -11.79 -7.56 1.80
CA LEU A 61 -12.52 -8.77 1.45
C LEU A 61 -13.29 -9.28 2.68
N PRO A 62 -14.60 -9.50 2.56
CA PRO A 62 -15.44 -9.85 3.69
C PRO A 62 -15.03 -11.21 4.27
N GLY A 63 -15.41 -11.47 5.52
CA GLY A 63 -15.44 -12.84 6.01
C GLY A 63 -16.56 -13.61 5.35
N THR A 64 -16.26 -14.80 4.86
CA THR A 64 -17.27 -15.72 4.29
C THR A 64 -18.13 -16.35 5.39
N GLY A 65 -17.63 -16.41 6.63
CA GLY A 65 -18.31 -17.02 7.77
C GLY A 65 -18.45 -18.55 7.68
N ASP A 66 -18.02 -19.14 6.56
CA ASP A 66 -18.00 -20.56 6.30
C ASP A 66 -16.54 -21.04 6.31
N PRO A 67 -16.15 -21.91 7.26
CA PRO A 67 -14.78 -22.41 7.40
C PRO A 67 -14.31 -23.29 6.23
N ASN A 68 -15.16 -23.60 5.25
CA ASN A 68 -14.77 -24.32 4.03
C ASN A 68 -14.46 -23.39 2.86
N TYR A 69 -14.73 -22.09 2.97
CA TYR A 69 -14.53 -21.10 1.92
C TYR A 69 -13.69 -19.94 2.42
N ASP A 70 -12.41 -20.20 2.69
CA ASP A 70 -11.49 -19.19 3.25
C ASP A 70 -10.74 -18.36 2.20
N ASN A 71 -11.00 -18.60 0.91
CA ASN A 71 -10.24 -17.99 -0.18
C ASN A 71 -11.14 -17.37 -1.27
N TYR A 72 -10.66 -16.27 -1.83
CA TYR A 72 -11.21 -15.54 -2.96
C TYR A 72 -10.31 -15.70 -4.19
N VAL A 73 -10.92 -15.57 -5.37
CA VAL A 73 -10.24 -15.49 -6.67
C VAL A 73 -10.69 -14.24 -7.41
N VAL A 74 -9.84 -13.74 -8.30
CA VAL A 74 -10.20 -12.71 -9.25
C VAL A 74 -10.64 -13.39 -10.54
N ALA A 75 -11.86 -13.14 -11.00
CA ALA A 75 -12.41 -13.71 -12.22
C ALA A 75 -13.01 -12.62 -13.11
N HIS A 76 -12.93 -12.84 -14.42
CA HIS A 76 -13.67 -12.07 -15.42
C HIS A 76 -15.03 -12.71 -15.60
N ASP A 77 -16.10 -11.93 -15.50
CA ASP A 77 -17.48 -12.43 -15.56
C ASP A 77 -17.91 -12.86 -16.98
N CYS A 78 -17.13 -12.49 -17.99
CA CYS A 78 -17.33 -12.80 -19.40
C CYS A 78 -18.73 -12.40 -19.87
N GLU A 79 -19.21 -11.23 -19.42
CA GLU A 79 -20.55 -10.71 -19.71
C GLU A 79 -21.69 -11.66 -19.28
N SER A 80 -21.43 -12.52 -18.29
CA SER A 80 -22.36 -13.53 -17.82
C SER A 80 -22.58 -13.45 -16.32
N HIS A 81 -23.81 -13.62 -15.89
CA HIS A 81 -24.15 -13.79 -14.47
C HIS A 81 -24.01 -15.24 -13.99
N ARG A 82 -23.58 -16.16 -14.85
CA ARG A 82 -23.42 -17.59 -14.54
C ARG A 82 -21.96 -17.90 -14.20
N PRO A 83 -21.65 -18.35 -12.98
CA PRO A 83 -20.28 -18.63 -12.56
C PRO A 83 -19.55 -19.66 -13.43
N GLU A 84 -20.26 -20.60 -14.07
CA GLU A 84 -19.64 -21.55 -14.99
C GLU A 84 -19.00 -20.92 -16.24
N ASN A 85 -19.36 -19.66 -16.55
CA ASN A 85 -18.81 -18.91 -17.67
C ASN A 85 -17.69 -17.94 -17.24
N TRP A 86 -17.39 -17.88 -15.95
CA TRP A 86 -16.37 -16.98 -15.44
C TRP A 86 -14.99 -17.59 -15.62
N GLU A 87 -14.02 -16.75 -15.98
CA GLU A 87 -12.64 -17.18 -16.19
C GLU A 87 -11.72 -16.55 -15.14
N GLU A 88 -10.91 -17.37 -14.47
CA GLU A 88 -9.94 -16.89 -13.48
C GLU A 88 -8.87 -16.02 -14.17
N VAL A 89 -8.63 -14.83 -13.62
CA VAL A 89 -7.65 -13.88 -14.15
C VAL A 89 -6.26 -14.31 -13.70
N LEU A 90 -5.35 -14.50 -14.67
CA LEU A 90 -3.94 -14.80 -14.40
C LEU A 90 -3.11 -13.51 -14.34
N PHE A 91 -2.44 -13.30 -13.22
CA PHE A 91 -1.49 -12.21 -13.04
C PHE A 91 -0.09 -12.75 -13.31
N ASP A 92 0.60 -12.22 -14.31
CA ASP A 92 1.92 -12.69 -14.75
C ASP A 92 1.97 -14.22 -14.97
N GLY A 93 0.89 -14.78 -15.52
CA GLY A 93 0.74 -16.21 -15.80
C GLY A 93 0.47 -17.07 -14.56
N ARG A 94 0.15 -16.47 -13.40
CA ARG A 94 -0.13 -17.17 -12.15
C ARG A 94 -1.52 -16.84 -11.62
N SER A 95 -2.17 -17.84 -11.04
CA SER A 95 -3.37 -17.65 -10.23
C SER A 95 -2.99 -17.03 -8.89
N ILE A 96 -3.69 -15.96 -8.50
CA ILE A 96 -3.55 -15.36 -7.16
C ILE A 96 -4.76 -15.76 -6.33
N ARG A 97 -4.51 -16.28 -5.14
CA ARG A 97 -5.55 -16.56 -4.13
C ARG A 97 -5.51 -15.45 -3.09
N LEU A 98 -6.67 -14.88 -2.81
CA LEU A 98 -6.85 -13.84 -1.81
C LEU A 98 -7.58 -14.44 -0.60
N GLN A 99 -7.42 -13.85 0.57
CA GLN A 99 -8.01 -14.32 1.81
C GLN A 99 -8.96 -13.29 2.41
N GLN A 100 -9.75 -13.73 3.39
CA GLN A 100 -10.52 -12.80 4.21
C GLN A 100 -9.61 -11.70 4.80
N GLY A 101 -10.05 -10.46 4.72
CA GLY A 101 -9.33 -9.31 5.26
C GLY A 101 -8.32 -8.69 4.29
N ASP A 102 -7.96 -9.38 3.19
CA ASP A 102 -7.11 -8.78 2.16
C ASP A 102 -7.72 -7.49 1.62
N LEU A 103 -6.86 -6.54 1.27
CA LEU A 103 -7.26 -5.23 0.78
C LEU A 103 -7.16 -5.19 -0.75
N VAL A 104 -8.27 -4.84 -1.38
CA VAL A 104 -8.35 -4.53 -2.81
C VAL A 104 -8.44 -3.01 -2.96
N ILE A 105 -7.55 -2.45 -3.75
CA ILE A 105 -7.52 -1.02 -4.03
C ILE A 105 -8.00 -0.81 -5.46
N GLN A 106 -9.12 -0.09 -5.60
CA GLN A 106 -9.59 0.41 -6.88
C GLN A 106 -9.02 1.82 -7.07
N LYS A 107 -8.11 1.96 -8.04
CA LYS A 107 -7.51 3.24 -8.39
C LYS A 107 -8.55 4.27 -8.83
#